data_AF-A0A3A9VWJ4-F1
#
_entry.id   AF-A0A3A9VWJ4-F1
#
_cell.length_a   1.000
_cell.length_b   1.000
_cell.length_c   1.000
_cell.angle_alpha   90.00
_cell.angle_beta   90.00
_cell.angle_gamma   90.00
#
_symmetry.space_group_name_H-M   'P 1'
#
loop_
_entity.id
_entity.type
_entity.pdbx_description
1 polymer ?
#
loop_
_entity_poly.entity_id
_entity_poly.type
_entity_poly.pdbx_seq_one_letter_code
_entity_poly.pdbx_strand_id
1 'polypeptide(L)' 'MLDVPRPVVEYLAHLLAARRRRIGTPRRSRALGPFRQAVLILRWFREAGCVHCLA' A
#
# COMPACT_ATOMS: atom_id res chain seq x y z
N MET A 1 -13.22 8.40 -7.55
CA MET A 1 -12.14 7.97 -8.46
C MET A 1 -10.82 8.27 -7.74
N LEU A 2 -9.95 7.27 -7.55
CA LEU A 2 -8.62 7.53 -7.01
C LEU A 2 -7.77 7.98 -8.20
N ASP A 3 -7.28 9.22 -8.22
CA ASP A 3 -6.32 9.74 -9.23
C ASP A 3 -4.92 9.11 -9.02
N VAL A 4 -4.88 7.84 -8.64
CA VAL A 4 -3.69 7.04 -8.57
C VAL A 4 -3.88 5.93 -9.60
N PRO A 5 -3.01 5.84 -10.62
CA PRO A 5 -3.12 4.81 -11.65
C PRO A 5 -3.16 3.42 -11.01
N ARG A 6 -4.10 2.58 -11.48
CA ARG A 6 -4.24 1.18 -11.04
C ARG A 6 -2.92 0.39 -11.06
N PRO A 7 -2.03 0.54 -12.07
CA PRO A 7 -0.75 -0.16 -12.08
C PRO A 7 0.15 0.15 -10.86
N VAL A 8 0.10 1.37 -10.34
CA VAL A 8 0.88 1.77 -9.15
C VAL A 8 0.35 1.07 -7.90
N VAL A 9 -0.98 1.00 -7.76
CA VAL A 9 -1.64 0.28 -6.67
C VAL A 9 -1.29 -1.20 -6.71
N GLU A 10 -1.35 -1.82 -7.89
CA GLU A 10 -1.02 -3.23 -8.11
C GLU A 10 0.45 -3.51 -7.77
N TYR A 11 1.38 -2.69 -8.27
CA TYR A 11 2.79 -2.79 -7.94
C TYR A 11 3.05 -2.75 -6.43
N LEU A 12 2.48 -1.76 -5.73
CA LEU A 12 2.61 -1.65 -4.28
C LEU A 12 1.96 -2.84 -3.55
N ALA A 13 0.81 -3.32 -4.01
CA ALA A 13 0.15 -4.49 -3.44
C ALA A 13 1.01 -5.76 -3.59
N HIS A 14 1.70 -5.93 -4.72
CA HIS A 14 2.64 -7.03 -4.93
C HIS A 14 3.84 -6.95 -3.99
N LEU A 15 4.43 -5.77 -3.81
CA LEU A 15 5.52 -5.56 -2.85
C LEU A 15 5.10 -5.88 -1.41
N LEU A 16 3.92 -5.39 -1.00
CA LEU A 16 3.35 -5.69 0.33
C LEU A 16 3.11 -7.18 0.51
N ALA A 17 2.57 -7.86 -0.50
CA ALA A 17 2.35 -9.30 -0.47
C ALA A 17 3.66 -10.07 -0.36
N ALA A 18 4.69 -9.70 -1.13
CA ALA A 18 6.01 -10.31 -1.07
C ALA A 18 6.65 -10.11 0.31
N ARG A 19 6.59 -8.90 0.87
CA ARG A 19 7.10 -8.61 2.22
C ARG A 19 6.39 -9.43 3.29
N ARG A 20 5.06 -9.51 3.24
CA ARG A 20 4.26 -10.32 4.19
C ARG A 20 4.63 -11.80 4.16
N ARG A 21 4.86 -12.35 2.96
CA ARG A 21 5.34 -13.74 2.79
C ARG A 21 6.73 -13.92 3.41
N ARG A 22 7.65 -12.99 3.17
CA ARG A 22 9.03 -13.06 3.72
C ARG A 22 9.07 -13.01 5.24
N ILE A 23 8.24 -12.17 5.88
CA ILE A 23 8.21 -12.04 7.34
C ILE A 23 7.27 -13.03 8.03
N GLY A 24 6.57 -13.88 7.28
CA GLY A 24 5.67 -14.89 7.83
C GLY A 24 4.51 -14.32 8.66
N THR A 25 3.80 -13.29 8.16
CA THR A 25 2.70 -12.70 8.94
C THR A 25 1.59 -13.71 9.25
N PRO A 26 1.16 -13.88 10.51
CA PRO A 26 0.08 -14.79 10.87
C PRO A 26 -1.23 -14.49 10.13
N ARG A 27 -1.97 -15.53 9.72
CA ARG A 27 -3.29 -15.36 9.09
C ARG A 27 -4.21 -14.62 10.07
N ARG A 28 -4.98 -13.64 9.56
CA ARG A 28 -5.90 -12.76 10.32
C ARG A 28 -5.24 -11.72 11.25
N SER A 29 -3.92 -11.60 11.29
CA SER A 29 -3.23 -10.53 12.05
C SER A 29 -3.43 -9.10 11.49
N ARG A 30 -4.03 -8.96 10.30
CA ARG A 30 -4.22 -7.67 9.62
C ARG A 30 -5.67 -7.54 9.15
N ALA A 31 -6.27 -6.39 9.44
CA ALA A 31 -7.61 -6.03 8.96
C ALA A 31 -7.67 -5.81 7.43
N LEU A 32 -6.55 -5.46 6.79
CA LEU A 32 -6.49 -5.14 5.35
C LEU A 32 -5.64 -6.15 4.56
N GLY A 33 -6.15 -6.54 3.39
CA GLY A 33 -5.37 -7.21 2.34
C GLY A 33 -4.36 -6.26 1.68
N PRO A 34 -3.32 -6.78 0.99
CA PRO A 34 -2.27 -5.95 0.39
C PRO A 34 -2.79 -4.87 -0.57
N PHE A 35 -3.80 -5.17 -1.37
CA PHE A 35 -4.40 -4.20 -2.30
C PHE A 35 -5.12 -3.05 -1.58
N ARG A 36 -5.98 -3.35 -0.60
CA ARG A 36 -6.68 -2.31 0.17
C ARG A 36 -5.70 -1.48 1.01
N GLN A 37 -4.63 -2.10 1.51
CA GLN A 37 -3.56 -1.38 2.19
C GLN A 37 -2.82 -0.44 1.23
N ALA A 38 -2.50 -0.90 0.01
CA ALA A 38 -1.86 -0.06 -1.01
C ALA A 38 -2.71 1.14 -1.40
N VAL A 39 -4.01 0.96 -1.64
CA VAL A 39 -4.96 2.05 -1.91
C VAL A 39 -4.97 3.07 -0.77
N LEU A 40 -5.04 2.61 0.48
CA LEU A 40 -5.08 3.49 1.64
C LEU A 40 -3.79 4.30 1.79
N ILE A 41 -2.63 3.64 1.65
CA ILE A 41 -1.33 4.29 1.68
C ILE A 41 -1.25 5.36 0.60
N LEU A 42 -1.53 5.01 -0.66
CA LEU A 42 -1.39 5.95 -1.79
C LEU A 42 -2.37 7.12 -1.68
N ARG A 43 -3.60 6.87 -1.22
CA ARG A 43 -4.57 7.94 -0.94
C ARG A 43 -4.04 8.87 0.14
N TRP A 44 -3.55 8.32 1.25
CA TRP A 44 -3.00 9.12 2.35
C TRP A 44 -1.78 9.93 1.89
N PHE A 45 -0.84 9.32 1.18
CA PHE A 45 0.33 10.03 0.63
C PHE A 45 -0.07 11.19 -0.28
N ARG A 46 -1.12 11.02 -1.10
CA ARG A 46 -1.60 12.07 -1.99
C ARG A 46 -2.34 13.18 -1.25
N GLU A 47 -3.10 12.83 -0.22
CA GLU A 47 -3.96 13.75 0.54
C GLU A 47 -3.18 14.48 1.65
N ALA A 48 -2.12 13.86 2.19
CA ALA A 48 -1.27 14.39 3.24
C ALA A 48 0.12 14.90 2.74
N GLY A 49 0.45 14.72 1.46
CA GLY A 49 1.82 14.85 0.98
C GLY A 49 2.17 16.16 0.32
N CYS A 50 2.85 17.04 1.07
CA CYS A 50 4.03 17.69 0.51
C CYS A 50 5.13 16.62 0.43
N VAL A 51 5.31 16.04 -0.77
CA VAL A 51 6.22 14.91 -1.01
C VAL A 51 7.70 15.23 -0.70
N HIS A 52 8.04 16.52 -0.63
CA HIS A 52 9.38 17.03 -0.36
C HIS A 52 9.90 16.74 1.07
N CYS A 53 9.04 16.41 2.03
CA CYS A 53 9.46 16.12 3.41
C CYS A 53 9.76 14.63 3.67
N LEU A 54 9.74 13.79 2.64
CA LEU A 54 9.94 12.34 2.75
C LEU A 54 11.36 11.88 2.39
N ALA A 55 12.27 12.83 2.12
CA ALA A 55 13.68 12.61 1.77
C ALA A 55 14.60 13.05 2.90
#